data_AF-A0A534K426-F1
#
_entry.id   AF-A0A534K426-F1
#
_cell.length_a   1.000
_cell.length_b   1.000
_cell.length_c   1.000
_cell.angle_alpha   90.00
_cell.angle_beta   90.00
_cell.angle_gamma   90.00
#
_symmetry.space_group_name_H-M   'P 1'
#
loop_
_entity.id
_entity.type
_entity.pdbx_description
1 polymer ?
#
loop_
_entity_poly.entity_id
_entity_poly.type
_entity_poly.pdbx_seq_one_letter_code
_entity_poly.pdbx_strand_id
1 'polypeptide(L)'
;MEVPPGRVERIADGGPEAIRAILAELRAMKFNGLLKTSVFRGDTPSQGVLVLRGGDGVLAEHRSQVDVSGQAALQEILKDAASAQAQLEIRTYDYGHSSISIDHLQRSNPDAAVNGIGDTDEVLARAAALEAADQEAYRKSLEAHQDQEHELIGHEEELYRRKWELEQEYQRSAKRERALESLRTELQAVKEASTMIMARLEERRTSQDVEVESQKRLLAIELEKARAELDGQRRGFSEREARIADSEREFRAREASSQERDASLDTRESSLDRERKQMNDLYANLQTEMEKISEARQGFESRIRDAEDRERGLTAREQALREWEDKLRDRDGSLSERESSLKVRETSLSTRSNELDAREEKAATEVKQLEKHAEALQVEDASLDGRREELTRATKRMQSLTRDLATKDRKIGAVEREARERQVDLRRRQRELATQGKELERKQR
;
A
#
# COMPACT_ATOMS: atom_id res chain seq x y z
N MET A 1 -7.94 11.03 1.55
CA MET A 1 -9.23 10.41 1.85
C MET A 1 -8.98 9.04 2.45
N GLU A 2 -9.45 8.78 3.66
CA GLU A 2 -9.53 7.40 4.16
C GLU A 2 -10.82 6.76 3.66
N VAL A 3 -10.73 5.99 2.57
CA VAL A 3 -11.85 5.25 2.00
C VAL A 3 -11.93 3.86 2.65
N PRO A 4 -13.09 3.46 3.24
CA PRO A 4 -13.25 2.13 3.81
C PRO A 4 -12.96 1.01 2.79
N PRO A 5 -12.26 -0.06 3.19
CA PRO A 5 -11.94 -1.16 2.28
C PRO A 5 -13.20 -1.95 1.92
N GLY A 6 -13.72 -1.74 0.71
CA GLY A 6 -14.77 -2.58 0.14
C GLY A 6 -14.31 -4.02 -0.12
N ARG A 7 -15.25 -4.89 -0.49
CA ARG A 7 -14.96 -6.27 -0.89
C ARG A 7 -14.33 -6.28 -2.29
N VAL A 8 -13.16 -6.89 -2.46
CA VAL A 8 -12.56 -7.08 -3.79
C VAL A 8 -13.49 -7.90 -4.69
N GLU A 9 -13.79 -7.36 -5.86
CA GLU A 9 -14.64 -7.98 -6.88
C GLU A 9 -13.80 -8.43 -8.09
N ARG A 10 -12.84 -7.60 -8.52
CA ARG A 10 -11.97 -7.88 -9.66
C ARG A 10 -10.63 -7.16 -9.51
N ILE A 11 -9.57 -7.84 -9.93
CA ILE A 11 -8.26 -7.25 -10.20
C ILE A 11 -8.00 -7.42 -11.70
N ALA A 12 -7.45 -6.41 -12.34
CA ALA A 12 -7.08 -6.41 -13.75
C ALA A 12 -5.81 -5.60 -13.99
N ASP A 13 -5.12 -5.87 -15.10
CA ASP A 13 -4.02 -5.03 -15.56
C ASP A 13 -4.56 -3.78 -16.26
N GLY A 14 -3.79 -2.70 -16.20
CA GLY A 14 -4.09 -1.42 -16.85
C GLY A 14 -3.86 -1.43 -18.36
N GLY A 15 -4.18 -0.31 -19.01
CA GLY A 15 -4.11 -0.14 -20.46
C GLY A 15 -5.32 0.64 -20.98
N PRO A 16 -5.18 1.39 -22.09
CA PRO A 16 -6.21 2.33 -22.55
C PRO A 16 -7.54 1.63 -22.89
N GLU A 17 -7.49 0.46 -23.50
CA GLU A 17 -8.71 -0.33 -23.82
C GLU A 17 -9.24 -1.09 -22.60
N ALA A 18 -8.37 -1.51 -21.68
CA ALA A 18 -8.76 -2.19 -20.45
C ALA A 18 -9.58 -1.26 -19.54
N ILE A 19 -9.11 -0.02 -19.33
CA ILE A 19 -9.85 0.96 -18.52
C ILE A 19 -11.15 1.42 -19.19
N ARG A 20 -11.18 1.61 -20.53
CA ARG A 20 -12.43 1.91 -21.25
C ARG A 20 -13.47 0.81 -21.04
N ALA A 21 -13.09 -0.46 -21.26
CA ALA A 21 -13.98 -1.60 -21.09
C ALA A 21 -14.50 -1.71 -19.65
N ILE A 22 -13.62 -1.58 -18.66
CA ILE A 22 -13.97 -1.60 -17.23
C ILE A 22 -14.95 -0.47 -16.88
N LEU A 23 -14.68 0.78 -17.29
CA LEU A 23 -15.56 1.90 -16.95
C LEU A 23 -16.92 1.82 -17.66
N ALA A 24 -16.97 1.30 -18.89
CA ALA A 24 -18.23 1.01 -19.58
C ALA A 24 -19.03 -0.10 -18.88
N GLU A 25 -18.36 -1.15 -18.42
CA GLU A 25 -18.96 -2.27 -17.67
C GLU A 25 -19.54 -1.80 -16.32
N LEU A 26 -18.76 -1.04 -15.54
CA LEU A 26 -19.19 -0.49 -14.25
C LEU A 26 -20.35 0.52 -14.39
N ARG A 27 -20.36 1.33 -15.47
CA ARG A 27 -21.49 2.18 -15.87
C ARG A 27 -22.74 1.37 -16.20
N ALA A 28 -22.62 0.31 -17.01
CA ALA A 28 -23.74 -0.55 -17.39
C ALA A 28 -24.34 -1.30 -16.18
N MET A 29 -23.50 -1.77 -15.25
CA MET A 29 -23.93 -2.45 -14.02
C MET A 29 -24.48 -1.51 -12.94
N LYS A 30 -24.37 -0.19 -13.11
CA LYS A 30 -24.67 0.84 -12.10
C LYS A 30 -23.91 0.63 -10.78
N PHE A 31 -22.64 0.25 -10.89
CA PHE A 31 -21.78 -0.18 -9.79
C PHE A 31 -21.65 0.85 -8.65
N ASN A 32 -21.66 0.36 -7.41
CA ASN A 32 -21.43 1.15 -6.19
C ASN A 32 -20.22 0.60 -5.43
N GLY A 33 -19.15 1.38 -5.36
CA GLY A 33 -17.86 0.89 -4.87
C GLY A 33 -16.72 1.85 -5.11
N LEU A 34 -15.51 1.30 -5.24
CA LEU A 34 -14.30 2.05 -5.57
C LEU A 34 -13.48 1.32 -6.65
N LEU A 35 -12.86 2.10 -7.52
CA LEU A 35 -11.75 1.70 -8.36
C LEU A 35 -10.46 2.26 -7.75
N LYS A 36 -9.49 1.37 -7.51
CA LYS A 36 -8.11 1.71 -7.16
C LYS A 36 -7.21 1.53 -8.37
N THR A 37 -6.25 2.43 -8.50
CA THR A 37 -5.14 2.32 -9.46
C THR A 37 -3.82 2.33 -8.68
N SER A 38 -2.85 1.53 -9.10
CA SER A 38 -1.51 1.52 -8.53
C SER A 38 -0.49 1.28 -9.62
N VAL A 39 0.45 2.22 -9.80
CA VAL A 39 1.51 2.15 -10.83
C VAL A 39 2.79 2.79 -10.29
N PHE A 40 3.94 2.43 -10.83
CA PHE A 40 5.21 3.08 -10.53
C PHE A 40 5.59 4.02 -11.68
N ARG A 41 5.69 5.33 -11.40
CA ARG A 41 6.24 6.31 -12.34
C ARG A 41 7.73 6.50 -12.02
N GLY A 42 8.57 5.68 -12.64
CA GLY A 42 9.96 5.49 -12.19
C GLY A 42 9.97 4.97 -10.75
N ASP A 43 10.83 5.54 -9.90
CA ASP A 43 10.93 5.15 -8.48
C ASP A 43 9.77 5.66 -7.60
N THR A 44 8.83 6.45 -8.14
CA THR A 44 7.69 6.97 -7.35
C THR A 44 6.46 6.05 -7.47
N PRO A 45 5.95 5.47 -6.37
CA PRO A 45 4.64 4.82 -6.38
C PRO A 45 3.52 5.87 -6.54
N SER A 46 2.61 5.62 -7.46
CA SER A 46 1.45 6.46 -7.79
C SER A 46 0.18 5.66 -7.50
N GLN A 47 -0.72 6.20 -6.68
CA GLN A 47 -1.94 5.52 -6.24
C GLN A 47 -3.16 6.41 -6.42
N GLY A 48 -4.16 5.89 -7.13
CA GLY A 48 -5.44 6.55 -7.38
C GLY A 48 -6.59 5.86 -6.68
N VAL A 49 -7.57 6.64 -6.22
CA VAL A 49 -8.85 6.14 -5.69
C VAL A 49 -10.01 6.94 -6.30
N LEU A 50 -10.85 6.24 -7.07
CA LEU A 50 -12.08 6.77 -7.68
C LEU A 50 -13.28 6.06 -7.06
N VAL A 51 -14.15 6.78 -6.36
CA VAL A 51 -15.38 6.22 -5.78
C VAL A 51 -16.52 6.38 -6.79
N LEU A 52 -17.24 5.28 -7.03
CA LEU A 52 -18.29 5.17 -8.04
C LEU A 52 -19.66 4.98 -7.36
N ARG A 53 -20.67 5.69 -7.86
CA ARG A 53 -22.08 5.52 -7.46
C ARG A 53 -22.94 5.44 -8.71
N GLY A 54 -23.79 4.41 -8.82
CA GLY A 54 -24.55 4.18 -10.04
C GLY A 54 -23.66 3.99 -11.28
N GLY A 55 -22.40 3.59 -11.09
CA GLY A 55 -21.40 3.41 -12.13
C GLY A 55 -20.64 4.67 -12.56
N ASP A 56 -20.89 5.84 -11.97
CA ASP A 56 -20.20 7.09 -12.32
C ASP A 56 -19.49 7.75 -11.12
N GLY A 57 -18.47 8.56 -11.41
CA GLY A 57 -17.51 9.07 -10.43
C GLY A 57 -18.07 10.17 -9.52
N VAL A 58 -18.01 9.96 -8.21
CA VAL A 58 -18.50 10.93 -7.20
C VAL A 58 -17.40 11.50 -6.30
N LEU A 59 -16.26 10.81 -6.18
CA LEU A 59 -15.07 11.26 -5.45
C LEU A 59 -13.81 10.78 -6.16
N ALA A 60 -12.75 11.59 -6.18
CA ALA A 60 -11.43 11.21 -6.67
C ALA A 60 -10.30 11.77 -5.80
N GLU A 61 -9.31 10.94 -5.50
CA GLU A 61 -8.02 11.33 -4.89
C GLU A 61 -6.88 10.61 -5.61
N HIS A 62 -5.78 11.32 -5.83
CA HIS A 62 -4.55 10.80 -6.43
C HIS A 62 -3.38 11.14 -5.53
N ARG A 63 -2.45 10.20 -5.34
CA ARG A 63 -1.29 10.32 -4.45
C ARG A 63 -0.04 9.89 -5.19
N SER A 64 0.94 10.79 -5.27
CA SER A 64 2.20 10.56 -5.99
C SER A 64 3.33 11.38 -5.35
N GLN A 65 4.04 12.22 -6.12
CA GLN A 65 4.91 13.27 -5.56
C GLN A 65 4.10 14.47 -5.06
N VAL A 66 2.88 14.65 -5.59
CA VAL A 66 1.91 15.66 -5.16
C VAL A 66 0.58 14.94 -4.95
N ASP A 67 -0.06 15.19 -3.80
CA ASP A 67 -1.41 14.71 -3.52
C ASP A 67 -2.43 15.66 -4.17
N VAL A 68 -3.37 15.10 -4.93
CA VAL A 68 -4.38 15.84 -5.70
C VAL A 68 -5.76 15.28 -5.37
N SER A 69 -6.80 16.12 -5.44
CA SER A 69 -8.19 15.74 -5.16
C SER A 69 -9.17 16.31 -6.19
N GLY A 70 -10.35 15.69 -6.30
CA GLY A 70 -11.43 16.15 -7.17
C GLY A 70 -11.14 15.98 -8.66
N GLN A 71 -11.61 16.91 -9.49
CA GLN A 71 -11.54 16.79 -10.95
C GLN A 71 -10.11 16.66 -11.52
N ALA A 72 -9.11 17.22 -10.84
CA ALA A 72 -7.71 17.08 -11.22
C ALA A 72 -7.15 15.68 -10.90
N ALA A 73 -7.54 15.11 -9.75
CA ALA A 73 -7.18 13.74 -9.40
C ALA A 73 -7.75 12.74 -10.41
N LEU A 74 -9.00 12.93 -10.86
CA LEU A 74 -9.63 12.07 -11.87
C LEU A 74 -8.76 11.93 -13.14
N GLN A 75 -8.12 13.00 -13.59
CA GLN A 75 -7.27 12.97 -14.79
C GLN A 75 -6.02 12.12 -14.57
N GLU A 76 -5.32 12.29 -13.45
CA GLU A 76 -4.13 11.48 -13.13
C GLU A 76 -4.47 10.01 -12.80
N ILE A 77 -5.63 9.73 -12.18
CA ILE A 77 -6.14 8.36 -11.97
C ILE A 77 -6.37 7.66 -13.32
N LEU A 78 -7.00 8.34 -14.29
CA LEU A 78 -7.26 7.79 -15.62
C LEU A 78 -5.99 7.66 -16.46
N LYS A 79 -5.04 8.60 -16.33
CA LYS A 79 -3.70 8.51 -16.93
C LYS A 79 -2.94 7.30 -16.40
N ASP A 80 -2.89 7.11 -15.07
CA ASP A 80 -2.30 5.92 -14.46
C ASP A 80 -3.01 4.64 -14.93
N ALA A 81 -4.34 4.61 -14.96
CA ALA A 81 -5.11 3.45 -15.41
C ALA A 81 -4.89 3.09 -16.89
N ALA A 82 -4.50 4.06 -17.72
CA ALA A 82 -4.14 3.84 -19.12
C ALA A 82 -2.75 3.20 -19.30
N SER A 83 -1.90 3.20 -18.26
CA SER A 83 -0.61 2.53 -18.32
C SER A 83 -0.76 1.00 -18.26
N ALA A 84 -0.09 0.30 -19.18
CA ALA A 84 0.00 -1.16 -19.18
C ALA A 84 0.81 -1.73 -17.99
N GLN A 85 1.42 -0.88 -17.16
CA GLN A 85 2.10 -1.27 -15.92
C GLN A 85 1.26 -1.02 -14.66
N ALA A 86 0.06 -0.43 -14.80
CA ALA A 86 -0.82 -0.21 -13.66
C ALA A 86 -1.59 -1.47 -13.28
N GLN A 87 -1.85 -1.63 -11.98
CA GLN A 87 -2.80 -2.59 -11.46
C GLN A 87 -4.11 -1.87 -11.11
N LEU A 88 -5.23 -2.41 -11.61
CA LEU A 88 -6.58 -1.94 -11.35
C LEU A 88 -7.26 -2.87 -10.35
N GLU A 89 -7.73 -2.34 -9.22
CA GLU A 89 -8.47 -3.09 -8.21
C GLU A 89 -9.88 -2.50 -8.02
N ILE A 90 -10.90 -3.30 -8.35
CA ILE A 90 -12.30 -2.94 -8.23
C ILE A 90 -12.84 -3.57 -6.95
N ARG A 91 -13.39 -2.75 -6.03
CA ARG A 91 -14.02 -3.22 -4.79
C ARG A 91 -15.44 -2.69 -4.65
N THR A 92 -16.38 -3.59 -4.37
CA THR A 92 -17.80 -3.26 -4.20
C THR A 92 -18.16 -2.92 -2.75
N TYR A 93 -19.17 -2.08 -2.59
CA TYR A 93 -19.88 -1.88 -1.32
C TYR A 93 -21.24 -2.59 -1.27
N ASP A 94 -21.73 -3.15 -2.38
CA ASP A 94 -23.04 -3.80 -2.48
C ASP A 94 -22.97 -5.28 -2.06
N TYR A 95 -22.59 -5.53 -0.81
CA TYR A 95 -22.60 -6.86 -0.19
C TYR A 95 -23.35 -6.85 1.16
N GLY A 96 -23.98 -7.98 1.52
CA GLY A 96 -25.02 -8.06 2.57
C GLY A 96 -24.63 -7.74 4.02
N HIS A 97 -23.38 -7.32 4.28
CA HIS A 97 -22.89 -6.84 5.59
C HIS A 97 -22.21 -5.47 5.50
N SER A 98 -22.30 -4.79 4.35
CA SER A 98 -21.78 -3.44 4.16
C SER A 98 -22.66 -2.40 4.84
N SER A 99 -22.04 -1.51 5.61
CA SER A 99 -22.63 -0.29 6.16
C SER A 99 -22.10 0.98 5.48
N ILE A 100 -21.37 0.84 4.37
CA ILE A 100 -20.61 1.91 3.75
C ILE A 100 -21.52 2.77 2.86
N SER A 101 -21.96 3.92 3.39
CA SER A 101 -22.76 4.89 2.63
C SER A 101 -21.88 5.82 1.79
N ILE A 102 -22.01 5.74 0.46
CA ILE A 102 -21.29 6.64 -0.46
C ILE A 102 -21.75 8.11 -0.31
N ASP A 103 -23.00 8.34 0.09
CA ASP A 103 -23.50 9.68 0.44
C ASP A 103 -22.80 10.24 1.70
N HIS A 104 -22.45 9.39 2.66
CA HIS A 104 -21.67 9.82 3.82
C HIS A 104 -20.23 10.16 3.42
N LEU A 105 -19.57 9.29 2.63
CA LEU A 105 -18.21 9.52 2.13
C LEU A 105 -18.08 10.82 1.33
N GLN A 106 -19.08 11.15 0.51
CA GLN A 106 -19.09 12.39 -0.27
C GLN A 106 -19.28 13.64 0.59
N ARG A 107 -20.03 13.53 1.70
CA ARG A 107 -20.22 14.63 2.66
C ARG A 107 -19.01 14.84 3.57
N SER A 108 -18.24 13.80 3.87
CA SER A 108 -17.04 13.91 4.70
C SER A 108 -15.78 14.31 3.91
N ASN A 109 -15.80 14.27 2.58
CA ASN A 109 -14.67 14.63 1.71
C ASN A 109 -15.08 15.59 0.58
N PRO A 110 -15.54 16.82 0.88
CA PRO A 110 -16.03 17.76 -0.13
C PRO A 110 -14.96 18.16 -1.15
N ASP A 111 -13.71 18.32 -0.71
CA ASP A 111 -12.58 18.79 -1.55
C ASP A 111 -12.17 17.77 -2.63
N ALA A 112 -12.62 16.53 -2.48
CA ALA A 112 -12.39 15.42 -3.41
C ALA A 112 -13.60 15.09 -4.29
N ALA A 113 -14.69 15.87 -4.21
CA ALA A 113 -15.91 15.61 -4.96
C ALA A 113 -15.73 15.78 -6.48
N VAL A 114 -16.43 14.93 -7.23
CA VAL A 114 -16.41 14.84 -8.70
C VAL A 114 -17.84 14.79 -9.22
N ASN A 115 -18.10 15.44 -10.35
CA ASN A 115 -19.43 15.50 -10.99
C ASN A 115 -19.50 14.53 -12.18
N GLY A 116 -19.28 13.24 -11.92
CA GLY A 116 -19.16 12.20 -12.93
C GLY A 116 -17.77 12.11 -13.56
N ILE A 117 -17.45 10.98 -14.19
CA ILE A 117 -16.17 10.80 -14.91
C ILE A 117 -16.13 11.67 -16.19
N GLY A 118 -17.31 12.07 -16.69
CA GLY A 118 -17.45 12.76 -17.98
C GLY A 118 -17.25 11.81 -19.16
N ASP A 119 -16.74 12.36 -20.27
CA ASP A 119 -16.30 11.59 -21.42
C ASP A 119 -14.92 10.97 -21.14
N THR A 120 -14.90 9.65 -20.96
CA THR A 120 -13.68 8.88 -20.73
C THR A 120 -12.73 8.92 -21.92
N ASP A 121 -13.27 8.98 -23.13
CA ASP A 121 -12.48 8.90 -24.34
C ASP A 121 -11.76 10.21 -24.62
N GLU A 122 -12.40 11.35 -24.32
CA GLU A 122 -11.75 12.66 -24.38
C GLU A 122 -10.63 12.80 -23.34
N VAL A 123 -10.85 12.38 -22.09
CA VAL A 123 -9.82 12.49 -21.03
C VAL A 123 -8.62 11.59 -21.34
N LEU A 124 -8.86 10.35 -21.79
CA LEU A 124 -7.79 9.43 -22.19
C LEU A 124 -7.03 9.94 -23.43
N ALA A 125 -7.73 10.54 -24.41
CA ALA A 125 -7.08 11.13 -25.59
C ALA A 125 -6.20 12.34 -25.21
N ARG A 126 -6.66 13.20 -24.30
CA ARG A 126 -5.87 14.33 -23.78
C ARG A 126 -4.63 13.85 -23.00
N ALA A 127 -4.77 12.81 -22.17
CA ALA A 127 -3.64 12.23 -21.43
C ALA A 127 -2.58 11.64 -22.39
N ALA A 128 -3.00 10.85 -23.39
CA ALA A 128 -2.09 10.28 -24.39
C ALA A 128 -1.41 11.35 -25.26
N ALA A 129 -2.12 12.42 -25.61
CA ALA A 129 -1.53 13.55 -26.34
C ALA A 129 -0.48 14.32 -25.51
N LEU A 130 -0.69 14.45 -24.19
CA LEU A 130 0.30 15.03 -23.28
C LEU A 130 1.55 14.16 -23.19
N GLU A 131 1.40 12.84 -22.98
CA GLU A 131 2.54 11.92 -22.90
C GLU A 131 3.33 11.85 -24.22
N ALA A 132 2.66 11.92 -25.37
CA ALA A 132 3.33 12.02 -26.66
C ALA A 132 4.14 13.32 -26.79
N ALA A 133 3.61 14.45 -26.32
CA ALA A 133 4.32 15.74 -26.30
C ALA A 133 5.52 15.72 -25.33
N ASP A 134 5.37 15.12 -24.14
CA ASP A 134 6.44 14.94 -23.16
C ASP A 134 7.57 14.05 -23.73
N GLN A 135 7.22 12.95 -24.41
CA GLN A 135 8.18 12.06 -25.09
C GLN A 135 8.88 12.76 -26.25
N GLU A 136 8.18 13.54 -27.06
CA GLU A 136 8.79 14.36 -28.12
C GLU A 136 9.73 15.43 -27.55
N ALA A 137 9.36 16.09 -26.44
CA ALA A 137 10.19 17.10 -25.79
C ALA A 137 11.46 16.49 -25.20
N TYR A 138 11.33 15.35 -24.50
CA TYR A 138 12.48 14.59 -24.00
C TYR A 138 13.40 14.15 -25.13
N ARG A 139 12.85 13.59 -26.21
CA ARG A 139 13.63 13.19 -27.39
C ARG A 139 14.38 14.36 -28.02
N LYS A 140 13.72 15.51 -28.23
CA LYS A 140 14.36 16.73 -28.76
C LYS A 140 15.46 17.26 -27.84
N SER A 141 15.31 17.12 -26.52
CA SER A 141 16.36 17.48 -25.56
C SER A 141 17.59 16.54 -25.62
N LEU A 142 17.36 15.25 -25.90
CA LEU A 142 18.43 14.27 -26.08
C LEU A 142 19.17 14.46 -27.41
N GLU A 143 18.43 14.71 -28.49
CA GLU A 143 19.00 15.05 -29.81
C GLU A 143 19.82 16.35 -29.72
N ALA A 144 19.32 17.39 -29.05
CA ALA A 144 20.07 18.64 -28.82
C ALA A 144 21.33 18.46 -27.95
N HIS A 145 21.33 17.55 -26.97
CA HIS A 145 22.52 17.22 -26.19
C HIS A 145 23.59 16.52 -27.05
N GLN A 146 23.16 15.62 -27.94
CA GLN A 146 24.06 14.92 -28.88
C GLN A 146 24.65 15.88 -29.91
N ASP A 147 23.85 16.81 -30.45
CA ASP A 147 24.35 17.88 -31.31
C ASP A 147 25.39 18.76 -30.59
N GLN A 148 25.13 19.15 -29.33
CA GLN A 148 26.09 19.92 -28.53
C GLN A 148 27.39 19.15 -28.22
N GLU A 149 27.32 17.84 -27.94
CA GLU A 149 28.50 16.99 -27.80
C GLU A 149 29.30 16.91 -29.11
N HIS A 150 28.62 16.82 -30.26
CA HIS A 150 29.27 16.83 -31.57
C HIS A 150 29.93 18.18 -31.91
N GLU A 151 29.31 19.32 -31.56
CA GLU A 151 29.95 20.64 -31.69
C GLU A 151 31.21 20.77 -30.81
N LEU A 152 31.15 20.29 -29.56
CA LEU A 152 32.30 20.30 -28.65
C LEU A 152 33.46 19.43 -29.16
N ILE A 153 33.18 18.23 -29.67
CA ILE A 153 34.18 17.36 -30.31
C ILE A 153 34.78 18.03 -31.54
N GLY A 154 33.96 18.67 -32.37
CA GLY A 154 34.41 19.43 -33.54
C GLY A 154 35.39 20.55 -33.18
N HIS A 155 35.08 21.32 -32.14
CA HIS A 155 35.98 22.35 -31.62
C HIS A 155 37.25 21.77 -30.98
N GLU A 156 37.19 20.60 -30.31
CA GLU A 156 38.41 19.95 -29.80
C GLU A 156 39.34 19.53 -30.95
N GLU A 157 38.80 18.97 -32.04
CA GLU A 157 39.59 18.66 -33.25
C GLU A 157 40.20 19.92 -33.89
N GLU A 158 39.47 21.03 -33.94
CA GLU A 158 39.99 22.30 -34.45
C GLU A 158 41.12 22.84 -33.57
N LEU A 159 40.99 22.74 -32.24
CA LEU A 159 42.04 23.11 -31.29
C LEU A 159 43.28 22.20 -31.43
N TYR A 160 43.12 20.89 -31.62
CA TYR A 160 44.24 19.99 -31.91
C TYR A 160 44.93 20.33 -33.23
N ARG A 161 44.17 20.57 -34.31
CA ARG A 161 44.72 21.02 -35.60
C ARG A 161 45.49 22.33 -35.45
N ARG A 162 44.91 23.33 -34.77
CA ARG A 162 45.52 24.64 -34.60
C ARG A 162 46.76 24.61 -33.69
N LYS A 163 46.77 23.78 -32.65
CA LYS A 163 47.95 23.49 -31.82
C LYS A 163 49.08 22.91 -32.65
N TRP A 164 48.78 21.93 -33.51
CA TRP A 164 49.78 21.31 -34.38
C TRP A 164 50.35 22.30 -35.41
N GLU A 165 49.51 23.15 -36.01
CA GLU A 165 49.97 24.25 -36.88
C GLU A 165 50.94 25.19 -36.17
N LEU A 166 50.56 25.67 -34.97
CA LEU A 166 51.39 26.57 -34.15
C LEU A 166 52.72 25.92 -33.76
N GLU A 167 52.74 24.61 -33.47
CA GLU A 167 53.96 23.88 -33.18
C GLU A 167 54.87 23.75 -34.42
N GLN A 168 54.29 23.51 -35.61
CA GLN A 168 55.04 23.56 -36.87
C GLN A 168 55.58 24.96 -37.17
N GLU A 169 54.83 26.03 -36.90
CA GLU A 169 55.29 27.41 -37.06
C GLU A 169 56.39 27.78 -36.06
N TYR A 170 56.29 27.34 -34.80
CA TYR A 170 57.34 27.50 -33.81
C TYR A 170 58.65 26.81 -34.24
N GLN A 171 58.57 25.57 -34.71
CA GLN A 171 59.74 24.84 -35.25
C GLN A 171 60.32 25.49 -36.51
N ARG A 172 59.49 26.14 -37.35
CA ARG A 172 59.97 26.96 -38.49
C ARG A 172 60.62 28.26 -38.03
N SER A 173 60.08 28.90 -36.99
CA SER A 173 60.61 30.14 -36.40
C SER A 173 61.98 29.89 -35.76
N ALA A 174 62.12 28.87 -34.92
CA ALA A 174 63.40 28.49 -34.31
C ALA A 174 64.50 28.15 -35.34
N LYS A 175 64.12 27.63 -36.52
CA LYS A 175 65.05 27.43 -37.64
C LYS A 175 65.47 28.75 -38.31
N ARG A 176 64.55 29.70 -38.48
CA ARG A 176 64.85 31.05 -38.99
C ARG A 176 65.74 31.83 -38.03
N GLU A 177 65.47 31.74 -36.74
CA GLU A 177 66.23 32.43 -35.69
C GLU A 177 67.70 31.97 -35.65
N ARG A 178 67.95 30.65 -35.65
CA ARG A 178 69.30 30.08 -35.76
C ARG A 178 70.03 30.50 -37.04
N ALA A 179 69.31 30.64 -38.16
CA ALA A 179 69.90 31.13 -39.41
C ALA A 179 70.26 32.62 -39.34
N LEU A 180 69.42 33.45 -38.71
CA LEU A 180 69.74 34.86 -38.44
C LEU A 180 70.92 35.01 -37.47
N GLU A 181 71.08 34.08 -36.53
CA GLU A 181 72.22 34.07 -35.61
C GLU A 181 73.54 33.69 -36.29
N SER A 182 73.54 32.71 -37.21
CA SER A 182 74.69 32.42 -38.10
C SER A 182 75.08 33.64 -38.93
N LEU A 183 74.11 34.28 -39.58
CA LEU A 183 74.35 35.48 -40.38
C LEU A 183 74.90 36.64 -39.53
N ARG A 184 74.55 36.74 -38.24
CA ARG A 184 75.14 37.73 -37.32
C ARG A 184 76.60 37.42 -36.99
N THR A 185 76.97 36.15 -36.75
CA THR A 185 78.37 35.79 -36.45
C THR A 185 79.27 35.91 -37.68
N GLU A 186 78.76 35.59 -38.87
CA GLU A 186 79.45 35.82 -40.15
C GLU A 186 79.71 37.32 -40.39
N LEU A 187 78.71 38.18 -40.17
CA LEU A 187 78.84 39.63 -40.35
C LEU A 187 79.73 40.29 -39.28
N GLN A 188 79.76 39.74 -38.07
CA GLN A 188 80.72 40.08 -37.02
C GLN A 188 82.17 39.79 -37.48
N ALA A 189 82.45 38.58 -37.99
CA ALA A 189 83.77 38.20 -38.48
C ALA A 189 84.23 39.06 -39.67
N VAL A 190 83.32 39.44 -40.58
CA VAL A 190 83.63 40.37 -41.69
C VAL A 190 83.98 41.78 -41.18
N LYS A 191 83.32 42.28 -40.12
CA LYS A 191 83.70 43.55 -39.48
C LYS A 191 85.10 43.47 -38.86
N GLU A 192 85.41 42.38 -38.16
CA GLU A 192 86.72 42.16 -37.53
C GLU A 192 87.85 42.02 -38.57
N ALA A 193 87.58 41.35 -39.70
CA ALA A 193 88.51 41.32 -40.83
C ALA A 193 88.71 42.71 -41.45
N SER A 194 87.65 43.52 -41.57
CA SER A 194 87.71 44.89 -42.08
C SER A 194 88.53 45.82 -41.16
N THR A 195 88.35 45.74 -39.83
CA THR A 195 89.15 46.52 -38.88
C THR A 195 90.63 46.11 -38.90
N MET A 196 90.95 44.83 -39.09
CA MET A 196 92.34 44.38 -39.31
C MET A 196 92.96 44.86 -40.64
N ILE A 197 92.16 45.19 -41.66
CA ILE A 197 92.65 45.81 -42.90
C ILE A 197 92.90 47.30 -42.70
N MET A 198 91.98 48.02 -42.05
CA MET A 198 92.13 49.45 -41.76
C MET A 198 93.32 49.73 -40.82
N ALA A 199 93.51 48.91 -39.78
CA ALA A 199 94.66 49.00 -38.88
C ALA A 199 96.03 48.73 -39.53
N ARG A 200 96.05 48.35 -40.82
CA ARG A 200 97.27 48.03 -41.59
C ARG A 200 97.69 49.12 -42.56
N LEU A 201 97.02 50.28 -42.57
CA LEU A 201 97.19 51.35 -43.56
C LEU A 201 97.76 52.68 -43.01
N GLU A 202 97.81 52.89 -41.69
CA GLU A 202 98.08 54.21 -41.09
C GLU A 202 99.56 54.51 -40.75
N GLU A 203 100.49 53.54 -40.91
CA GLU A 203 101.86 53.69 -40.42
C GLU A 203 102.91 53.94 -41.53
N ARG A 204 103.25 55.22 -41.79
CA ARG A 204 104.61 55.79 -42.11
C ARG A 204 104.58 57.07 -42.97
N ARG A 205 105.08 58.19 -42.42
CA ARG A 205 106.28 58.94 -42.91
C ARG A 205 106.59 60.19 -42.07
N THR A 206 107.79 60.74 -42.26
CA THR A 206 108.42 61.78 -41.42
C THR A 206 109.21 62.80 -42.27
N SER A 207 109.35 64.04 -41.77
CA SER A 207 110.54 64.94 -41.81
C SER A 207 111.38 65.18 -43.08
N GLN A 208 112.05 66.32 -43.33
CA GLN A 208 112.08 67.74 -42.89
C GLN A 208 113.18 68.42 -43.78
N ASP A 209 113.37 69.73 -43.99
CA ASP A 209 112.52 70.93 -44.05
C ASP A 209 113.33 72.06 -44.74
N VAL A 210 112.69 73.19 -45.13
CA VAL A 210 113.37 74.41 -45.66
C VAL A 210 112.60 75.64 -45.16
N GLU A 211 113.25 76.64 -44.57
CA GLU A 211 112.58 77.75 -43.84
C GLU A 211 112.41 79.08 -44.63
N VAL A 212 111.73 80.05 -44.00
CA VAL A 212 111.59 81.48 -44.35
C VAL A 212 110.74 81.83 -45.59
N GLU A 213 111.07 81.45 -46.83
CA GLU A 213 110.06 81.62 -47.92
C GLU A 213 108.95 80.57 -47.77
N SER A 214 109.30 79.42 -47.22
CA SER A 214 108.31 78.52 -46.67
C SER A 214 107.53 79.17 -45.54
N GLN A 215 108.00 80.09 -44.69
CA GLN A 215 107.18 80.61 -43.57
C GLN A 215 105.86 81.25 -44.03
N LYS A 216 105.78 81.84 -45.23
CA LYS A 216 104.49 82.28 -45.82
C LYS A 216 103.68 81.15 -46.43
N ARG A 217 104.31 80.15 -47.06
CA ARG A 217 103.63 78.94 -47.55
C ARG A 217 103.23 77.98 -46.42
N LEU A 218 103.94 78.00 -45.30
CA LEU A 218 103.70 77.30 -44.04
C LEU A 218 102.55 78.00 -43.35
N LEU A 219 102.55 79.32 -43.14
CA LEU A 219 101.35 80.02 -42.64
C LEU A 219 100.11 79.77 -43.52
N ALA A 220 100.28 79.62 -44.85
CA ALA A 220 99.19 79.20 -45.74
C ALA A 220 98.80 77.72 -45.55
N ILE A 221 99.76 76.80 -45.48
CA ILE A 221 99.58 75.36 -45.24
C ILE A 221 99.14 75.07 -43.80
N GLU A 222 99.38 75.96 -42.85
CA GLU A 222 98.97 75.92 -41.44
C GLU A 222 97.58 76.49 -41.29
N LEU A 223 97.22 77.54 -42.05
CA LEU A 223 95.81 77.93 -42.21
C LEU A 223 95.01 76.87 -42.97
N GLU A 224 95.60 76.18 -43.94
CA GLU A 224 94.97 75.09 -44.68
C GLU A 224 94.89 73.80 -43.85
N LYS A 225 95.93 73.45 -43.08
CA LYS A 225 95.89 72.38 -42.06
C LYS A 225 94.89 72.72 -40.96
N ALA A 226 94.91 73.92 -40.38
CA ALA A 226 93.95 74.32 -39.36
C ALA A 226 92.52 74.34 -39.91
N ARG A 227 92.31 74.68 -41.18
CA ARG A 227 91.01 74.50 -41.85
C ARG A 227 90.66 73.03 -42.04
N ALA A 228 91.59 72.18 -42.47
CA ALA A 228 91.38 70.74 -42.63
C ALA A 228 91.15 70.02 -41.28
N GLU A 229 91.80 70.49 -40.21
CA GLU A 229 91.60 70.05 -38.83
C GLU A 229 90.26 70.55 -38.28
N LEU A 230 89.87 71.81 -38.53
CA LEU A 230 88.55 72.32 -38.17
C LEU A 230 87.43 71.64 -38.96
N ASP A 231 87.65 71.32 -40.24
CA ASP A 231 86.71 70.54 -41.05
C ASP A 231 86.68 69.07 -40.63
N GLY A 232 87.82 68.48 -40.25
CA GLY A 232 87.92 67.15 -39.66
C GLY A 232 87.20 67.07 -38.31
N GLN A 233 87.37 68.09 -37.47
CA GLN A 233 86.63 68.26 -36.22
C GLN A 233 85.13 68.44 -36.50
N ARG A 234 84.72 69.30 -37.44
CA ARG A 234 83.31 69.48 -37.84
C ARG A 234 82.68 68.17 -38.33
N ARG A 235 83.40 67.38 -39.14
CA ARG A 235 82.96 66.04 -39.56
C ARG A 235 82.86 65.10 -38.36
N GLY A 236 83.86 65.05 -37.49
CA GLY A 236 83.86 64.25 -36.28
C GLY A 236 82.79 64.65 -35.25
N PHE A 237 82.42 65.92 -35.17
CA PHE A 237 81.26 66.40 -34.39
C PHE A 237 79.96 65.98 -35.05
N SER A 238 79.79 66.18 -36.36
CA SER A 238 78.59 65.76 -37.10
C SER A 238 78.38 64.24 -37.06
N GLU A 239 79.45 63.44 -37.12
CA GLU A 239 79.38 61.99 -36.89
C GLU A 239 78.98 61.63 -35.46
N ARG A 240 79.41 62.39 -34.45
CA ARG A 240 78.99 62.18 -33.05
C ARG A 240 77.53 62.56 -32.86
N GLU A 241 77.09 63.69 -33.43
CA GLU A 241 75.69 64.13 -33.44
C GLU A 241 74.79 63.08 -34.11
N ALA A 242 75.21 62.54 -35.27
CA ALA A 242 74.50 61.45 -35.95
C ALA A 242 74.41 60.19 -35.07
N ARG A 243 75.54 59.73 -34.50
CA ARG A 243 75.56 58.56 -33.61
C ARG A 243 74.71 58.75 -32.35
N ILE A 244 74.66 59.97 -31.78
CA ILE A 244 73.79 60.31 -30.66
C ILE A 244 72.32 60.26 -31.09
N ALA A 245 71.97 60.89 -32.22
CA ALA A 245 70.60 60.89 -32.74
C ALA A 245 70.09 59.48 -33.12
N ASP A 246 70.96 58.61 -33.61
CA ASP A 246 70.66 57.20 -33.87
C ASP A 246 70.48 56.42 -32.54
N SER A 247 71.36 56.67 -31.55
CA SER A 247 71.26 56.08 -30.21
C SER A 247 69.99 56.51 -29.46
N GLU A 248 69.56 57.76 -29.60
CA GLU A 248 68.28 58.24 -29.08
C GLU A 248 67.09 57.54 -29.74
N ARG A 249 67.14 57.32 -31.06
CA ARG A 249 66.09 56.57 -31.77
C ARG A 249 66.03 55.12 -31.32
N GLU A 250 67.17 54.46 -31.13
CA GLU A 250 67.23 53.12 -30.52
C GLU A 250 66.68 53.11 -29.10
N PHE A 251 67.02 54.09 -28.25
CA PHE A 251 66.56 54.14 -26.87
C PHE A 251 65.04 54.30 -26.79
N ARG A 252 64.46 55.25 -27.55
CA ARG A 252 63.00 55.44 -27.63
C ARG A 252 62.27 54.21 -28.18
N ALA A 253 62.87 53.48 -29.13
CA ALA A 253 62.30 52.23 -29.64
C ALA A 253 62.31 51.11 -28.59
N ARG A 254 63.38 51.01 -27.78
CA ARG A 254 63.44 50.07 -26.65
C ARG A 254 62.47 50.44 -25.54
N GLU A 255 62.32 51.72 -25.23
CA GLU A 255 61.38 52.26 -24.24
C GLU A 255 59.93 51.95 -24.63
N ALA A 256 59.53 52.23 -25.87
CA ALA A 256 58.21 51.85 -26.40
C ALA A 256 57.96 50.34 -26.35
N SER A 257 58.97 49.52 -26.69
CA SER A 257 58.89 48.05 -26.60
C SER A 257 58.84 47.54 -25.15
N SER A 258 59.32 48.29 -24.16
CA SER A 258 59.08 47.99 -22.75
C SER A 258 57.62 48.29 -22.40
N GLN A 259 57.15 49.51 -22.67
CA GLN A 259 55.78 49.94 -22.35
C GLN A 259 54.71 49.00 -22.96
N GLU A 260 54.94 48.49 -24.17
CA GLU A 260 54.07 47.50 -24.82
C GLU A 260 54.09 46.14 -24.08
N ARG A 261 55.23 45.69 -23.56
CA ARG A 261 55.35 44.48 -22.73
C ARG A 261 54.73 44.66 -21.36
N ASP A 262 54.94 45.82 -20.74
CA ASP A 262 54.42 46.14 -19.41
C ASP A 262 52.88 46.14 -19.46
N ALA A 263 52.27 46.78 -20.47
CA ALA A 263 50.83 46.68 -20.72
C ALA A 263 50.34 45.25 -21.08
N SER A 264 51.17 44.46 -21.76
CA SER A 264 50.89 43.03 -22.03
C SER A 264 50.92 42.17 -20.76
N LEU A 265 51.76 42.53 -19.78
CA LEU A 265 51.81 41.88 -18.47
C LEU A 265 50.60 42.30 -17.61
N ASP A 266 50.29 43.60 -17.51
CA ASP A 266 49.12 44.11 -16.76
C ASP A 266 47.80 43.46 -17.20
N THR A 267 47.60 43.32 -18.52
CA THR A 267 46.41 42.67 -19.09
C THR A 267 46.37 41.17 -18.80
N ARG A 268 47.54 40.50 -18.70
CA ARG A 268 47.64 39.07 -18.37
C ARG A 268 47.49 38.80 -16.89
N GLU A 269 48.04 39.64 -16.02
CA GLU A 269 47.79 39.60 -14.58
C GLU A 269 46.30 39.83 -14.30
N SER A 270 45.68 40.81 -14.98
CA SER A 270 44.23 41.05 -14.93
C SER A 270 43.37 39.87 -15.43
N SER A 271 43.90 38.96 -16.25
CA SER A 271 43.21 37.71 -16.63
C SER A 271 43.35 36.66 -15.53
N LEU A 272 44.58 36.40 -15.08
CA LEU A 272 44.88 35.44 -14.02
C LEU A 272 44.13 35.78 -12.72
N ASP A 273 43.93 37.07 -12.42
CA ASP A 273 43.20 37.51 -11.23
C ASP A 273 41.67 37.33 -11.35
N ARG A 274 41.13 37.19 -12.57
CA ARG A 274 39.72 36.76 -12.81
C ARG A 274 39.61 35.25 -12.73
N GLU A 275 40.53 34.53 -13.35
CA GLU A 275 40.62 33.06 -13.30
C GLU A 275 40.76 32.56 -11.85
N ARG A 276 41.58 33.23 -11.02
CA ARG A 276 41.69 32.95 -9.57
C ARG A 276 40.37 33.16 -8.81
N LYS A 277 39.61 34.21 -9.14
CA LYS A 277 38.30 34.48 -8.51
C LYS A 277 37.30 33.40 -8.90
N GLN A 278 37.14 33.13 -10.20
CA GLN A 278 36.30 32.04 -10.70
C GLN A 278 36.66 30.68 -10.08
N MET A 279 37.95 30.37 -9.94
CA MET A 279 38.40 29.14 -9.28
C MET A 279 38.01 29.09 -7.79
N ASN A 280 38.16 30.19 -7.05
CA ASN A 280 37.72 30.27 -5.66
C ASN A 280 36.19 30.15 -5.52
N ASP A 281 35.43 30.79 -6.41
CA ASP A 281 33.97 30.71 -6.45
C ASP A 281 33.50 29.26 -6.74
N LEU A 282 34.18 28.56 -7.65
CA LEU A 282 33.95 27.14 -7.93
C LEU A 282 34.27 26.25 -6.72
N TYR A 283 35.37 26.50 -5.99
CA TYR A 283 35.69 25.77 -4.76
C TYR A 283 34.66 26.01 -3.66
N ALA A 284 34.20 27.25 -3.47
CA ALA A 284 33.15 27.57 -2.50
C ALA A 284 31.83 26.86 -2.84
N ASN A 285 31.41 26.93 -4.11
CA ASN A 285 30.22 26.22 -4.59
C ASN A 285 30.34 24.70 -4.36
N LEU A 286 31.47 24.09 -4.74
CA LEU A 286 31.73 22.67 -4.54
C LEU A 286 31.68 22.25 -3.07
N GLN A 287 32.20 23.09 -2.16
CA GLN A 287 32.09 22.84 -0.72
C GLN A 287 30.62 22.85 -0.27
N THR A 288 29.82 23.83 -0.69
CA THR A 288 28.39 23.87 -0.31
C THR A 288 27.58 22.70 -0.88
N GLU A 289 27.93 22.17 -2.06
CA GLU A 289 27.30 20.95 -2.59
C GLU A 289 27.76 19.70 -1.83
N MET A 290 29.03 19.61 -1.40
CA MET A 290 29.48 18.53 -0.50
C MET A 290 28.75 18.55 0.85
N GLU A 291 28.51 19.73 1.41
CA GLU A 291 27.75 19.91 2.65
C GLU A 291 26.29 19.46 2.46
N LYS A 292 25.58 19.92 1.42
CA LYS A 292 24.23 19.45 1.06
C LYS A 292 24.16 17.93 0.85
N ILE A 293 25.15 17.34 0.18
CA ILE A 293 25.22 15.89 -0.05
C ILE A 293 25.42 15.13 1.27
N SER A 294 26.16 15.70 2.23
CA SER A 294 26.33 15.14 3.58
C SER A 294 25.02 15.18 4.38
N GLU A 295 24.33 16.32 4.38
CA GLU A 295 23.01 16.47 5.02
C GLU A 295 21.96 15.53 4.42
N ALA A 296 21.89 15.44 3.08
CA ALA A 296 21.00 14.53 2.38
C ALA A 296 21.27 13.06 2.75
N ARG A 297 22.54 12.65 2.84
CA ARG A 297 22.94 11.30 3.29
C ARG A 297 22.47 11.01 4.72
N GLN A 298 22.66 11.95 5.65
CA GLN A 298 22.17 11.80 7.03
C GLN A 298 20.63 11.70 7.08
N GLY A 299 19.93 12.49 6.26
CA GLY A 299 18.47 12.40 6.10
C GLY A 299 18.02 11.03 5.55
N PHE A 300 18.71 10.48 4.56
CA PHE A 300 18.43 9.14 4.05
C PHE A 300 18.72 8.04 5.08
N GLU A 301 19.84 8.10 5.81
CA GLU A 301 20.12 7.16 6.91
C GLU A 301 19.04 7.19 7.99
N SER A 302 18.58 8.39 8.38
CA SER A 302 17.49 8.51 9.35
C SER A 302 16.21 7.86 8.82
N ARG A 303 15.83 8.13 7.55
CA ARG A 303 14.66 7.52 6.89
C ARG A 303 14.75 5.99 6.78
N ILE A 304 15.96 5.43 6.62
CA ILE A 304 16.18 3.98 6.60
C ILE A 304 15.94 3.38 7.99
N ARG A 305 16.54 3.94 9.05
CA ARG A 305 16.32 3.48 10.44
C ARG A 305 14.82 3.52 10.81
N ASP A 306 14.18 4.64 10.47
CA ASP A 306 12.73 4.86 10.58
C ASP A 306 11.89 3.80 9.83
N ALA A 307 12.37 3.30 8.69
CA ALA A 307 11.69 2.26 7.92
C ALA A 307 11.88 0.88 8.56
N GLU A 308 13.10 0.53 8.95
CA GLU A 308 13.41 -0.71 9.66
C GLU A 308 12.60 -0.85 10.97
N ASP A 309 12.46 0.23 11.76
CA ASP A 309 11.68 0.19 13.00
C ASP A 309 10.17 0.08 12.77
N ARG A 310 9.66 0.62 11.65
CA ARG A 310 8.27 0.37 11.22
C ARG A 310 8.09 -1.08 10.77
N GLU A 311 9.05 -1.65 10.03
CA GLU A 311 9.02 -3.06 9.60
C GLU A 311 9.05 -4.01 10.81
N ARG A 312 9.97 -3.82 11.75
CA ARG A 312 10.03 -4.55 13.04
C ARG A 312 8.69 -4.45 13.79
N GLY A 313 8.10 -3.26 13.84
CA GLY A 313 6.79 -3.01 14.45
C GLY A 313 5.62 -3.71 13.74
N LEU A 314 5.66 -3.82 12.40
CA LEU A 314 4.68 -4.58 11.61
C LEU A 314 4.83 -6.09 11.82
N THR A 315 6.06 -6.62 11.77
CA THR A 315 6.33 -8.05 12.03
C THR A 315 5.82 -8.48 13.40
N ALA A 316 6.05 -7.68 14.45
CA ALA A 316 5.53 -7.96 15.79
C ALA A 316 3.99 -7.95 15.86
N ARG A 317 3.33 -7.06 15.09
CA ARG A 317 1.86 -7.02 15.00
C ARG A 317 1.31 -8.23 14.24
N GLU A 318 1.96 -8.66 13.15
CA GLU A 318 1.56 -9.88 12.44
C GLU A 318 1.67 -11.14 13.30
N GLN A 319 2.76 -11.28 14.07
CA GLN A 319 2.92 -12.39 15.00
C GLN A 319 1.81 -12.41 16.05
N ALA A 320 1.51 -11.25 16.66
CA ALA A 320 0.40 -11.12 17.60
C ALA A 320 -0.96 -11.43 16.96
N LEU A 321 -1.22 -10.99 15.72
CA LEU A 321 -2.47 -11.29 15.01
C LEU A 321 -2.63 -12.79 14.74
N ARG A 322 -1.58 -13.48 14.30
CA ARG A 322 -1.62 -14.94 14.09
C ARG A 322 -1.92 -15.69 15.40
N GLU A 323 -1.31 -15.27 16.51
CA GLU A 323 -1.67 -15.81 17.83
C GLU A 323 -3.15 -15.58 18.20
N TRP A 324 -3.75 -14.44 17.82
CA TRP A 324 -5.18 -14.18 18.05
C TRP A 324 -6.08 -15.01 17.13
N GLU A 325 -5.69 -15.24 15.88
CA GLU A 325 -6.40 -16.11 14.93
C GLU A 325 -6.42 -17.57 15.39
N ASP A 326 -5.29 -18.11 15.84
CA ASP A 326 -5.23 -19.48 16.37
C ASP A 326 -6.06 -19.61 17.67
N LYS A 327 -5.97 -18.63 18.58
CA LYS A 327 -6.83 -18.57 19.79
C LYS A 327 -8.32 -18.42 19.47
N LEU A 328 -8.69 -17.86 18.30
CA LEU A 328 -10.06 -17.81 17.82
C LEU A 328 -10.49 -19.19 17.29
N ARG A 329 -9.66 -19.81 16.44
CA ARG A 329 -9.89 -21.13 15.85
C ARG A 329 -10.11 -22.22 16.91
N ASP A 330 -9.31 -22.22 17.98
CA ASP A 330 -9.47 -23.13 19.12
C ASP A 330 -10.83 -22.94 19.83
N ARG A 331 -11.29 -21.69 19.95
CA ARG A 331 -12.58 -21.37 20.57
C ARG A 331 -13.75 -21.79 19.68
N ASP A 332 -13.66 -21.57 18.37
CA ASP A 332 -14.69 -22.00 17.42
C ASP A 332 -14.79 -23.53 17.35
N GLY A 333 -13.65 -24.24 17.43
CA GLY A 333 -13.60 -25.69 17.61
C GLY A 333 -14.35 -26.14 18.87
N SER A 334 -14.02 -25.56 20.03
CA SER A 334 -14.69 -25.89 21.30
C SER A 334 -16.18 -25.52 21.34
N LEU A 335 -16.59 -24.48 20.61
CA LEU A 335 -18.01 -24.13 20.43
C LEU A 335 -18.75 -25.14 19.55
N SER A 336 -18.13 -25.58 18.46
CA SER A 336 -18.68 -26.62 17.56
C SER A 336 -18.87 -27.97 18.30
N GLU A 337 -17.88 -28.38 19.09
CA GLU A 337 -18.01 -29.55 19.98
C GLU A 337 -19.19 -29.40 20.95
N ARG A 338 -19.31 -28.24 21.62
CA ARG A 338 -20.42 -27.97 22.55
C ARG A 338 -21.78 -28.01 21.85
N GLU A 339 -21.92 -27.41 20.67
CA GLU A 339 -23.14 -27.50 19.87
C GLU A 339 -23.51 -28.94 19.53
N SER A 340 -22.53 -29.77 19.11
CA SER A 340 -22.78 -31.19 18.83
C SER A 340 -23.29 -31.92 20.08
N SER A 341 -22.70 -31.64 21.25
CA SER A 341 -23.12 -32.23 22.52
C SER A 341 -24.53 -31.78 22.93
N LEU A 342 -24.92 -30.55 22.62
CA LEU A 342 -26.26 -30.02 22.89
C LEU A 342 -27.30 -30.68 21.98
N LYS A 343 -27.02 -30.84 20.68
CA LYS A 343 -27.91 -31.53 19.71
C LYS A 343 -28.14 -33.01 20.10
N VAL A 344 -27.12 -33.69 20.64
CA VAL A 344 -27.26 -35.06 21.19
C VAL A 344 -28.11 -35.08 22.48
N ARG A 345 -27.96 -34.08 23.35
CA ARG A 345 -28.79 -33.97 24.57
C ARG A 345 -30.23 -33.60 24.26
N GLU A 346 -30.48 -32.75 23.26
CA GLU A 346 -31.81 -32.34 22.80
C GLU A 346 -32.58 -33.53 22.22
N THR A 347 -31.97 -34.32 21.33
CA THR A 347 -32.58 -35.55 20.79
C THR A 347 -32.86 -36.58 21.90
N SER A 348 -31.93 -36.76 22.86
CA SER A 348 -32.14 -37.65 24.02
C SER A 348 -33.21 -37.16 25.01
N LEU A 349 -33.48 -35.84 25.09
CA LEU A 349 -34.59 -35.31 25.88
C LEU A 349 -35.91 -35.46 25.14
N SER A 350 -35.93 -35.26 23.81
CA SER A 350 -37.10 -35.46 22.95
C SER A 350 -37.59 -36.91 23.02
N THR A 351 -36.70 -37.90 22.86
CA THR A 351 -37.09 -39.32 23.00
C THR A 351 -37.63 -39.64 24.39
N ARG A 352 -37.03 -39.06 25.44
CA ARG A 352 -37.47 -39.26 26.83
C ARG A 352 -38.81 -38.59 27.14
N SER A 353 -39.17 -37.49 26.48
CA SER A 353 -40.52 -36.91 26.56
C SER A 353 -41.53 -37.89 25.97
N ASN A 354 -41.32 -38.31 24.72
CA ASN A 354 -42.21 -39.24 24.03
C ASN A 354 -42.39 -40.57 24.80
N GLU A 355 -41.35 -41.04 25.49
CA GLU A 355 -41.43 -42.20 26.40
C GLU A 355 -42.26 -41.97 27.67
N LEU A 356 -42.29 -40.74 28.20
CA LEU A 356 -43.13 -40.37 29.35
C LEU A 356 -44.58 -40.20 28.91
N ASP A 357 -44.82 -39.48 27.81
CA ASP A 357 -46.15 -39.28 27.23
C ASP A 357 -46.82 -40.64 26.93
N ALA A 358 -46.07 -41.58 26.34
CA ALA A 358 -46.52 -42.95 26.07
C ALA A 358 -46.65 -43.86 27.31
N ARG A 359 -46.20 -43.42 28.49
CA ARG A 359 -46.48 -44.07 29.80
C ARG A 359 -47.67 -43.44 30.49
N GLU A 360 -47.86 -42.13 30.36
CA GLU A 360 -49.02 -41.40 30.90
C GLU A 360 -50.31 -41.87 30.23
N GLU A 361 -50.34 -41.99 28.90
CA GLU A 361 -51.47 -42.58 28.18
C GLU A 361 -51.78 -44.03 28.62
N LYS A 362 -50.74 -44.86 28.85
CA LYS A 362 -50.94 -46.23 29.36
C LYS A 362 -51.56 -46.22 30.75
N ALA A 363 -51.00 -45.43 31.68
CA ALA A 363 -51.56 -45.28 33.02
C ALA A 363 -53.00 -44.78 32.98
N ALA A 364 -53.32 -43.82 32.10
CA ALA A 364 -54.68 -43.33 31.89
C ALA A 364 -55.63 -44.40 31.32
N THR A 365 -55.16 -45.34 30.50
CA THR A 365 -55.97 -46.50 30.08
C THR A 365 -56.15 -47.55 31.17
N GLU A 366 -55.12 -47.80 32.00
CA GLU A 366 -55.21 -48.72 33.15
C GLU A 366 -56.17 -48.20 34.23
N VAL A 367 -56.12 -46.90 34.56
CA VAL A 367 -57.08 -46.25 35.48
C VAL A 367 -58.52 -46.44 34.98
N LYS A 368 -58.80 -46.18 33.70
CA LYS A 368 -60.13 -46.38 33.09
C LYS A 368 -60.60 -47.84 33.05
N GLN A 369 -59.69 -48.81 33.16
CA GLN A 369 -60.04 -50.23 33.33
C GLN A 369 -60.35 -50.54 34.80
N LEU A 370 -59.54 -50.04 35.73
CA LEU A 370 -59.74 -50.21 37.17
C LEU A 370 -61.04 -49.55 37.65
N GLU A 371 -61.40 -48.37 37.13
CA GLU A 371 -62.68 -47.70 37.37
C GLU A 371 -63.87 -48.61 36.98
N LYS A 372 -63.87 -49.14 35.76
CA LYS A 372 -64.91 -50.07 35.28
C LYS A 372 -64.98 -51.37 36.06
N HIS A 373 -63.83 -51.89 36.51
CA HIS A 373 -63.81 -53.06 37.39
C HIS A 373 -64.37 -52.75 38.78
N ALA A 374 -64.11 -51.55 39.33
CA ALA A 374 -64.70 -51.11 40.59
C ALA A 374 -66.23 -50.92 40.47
N GLU A 375 -66.72 -50.31 39.38
CA GLU A 375 -68.15 -50.22 39.07
C GLU A 375 -68.81 -51.60 38.99
N ALA A 376 -68.20 -52.54 38.26
CA ALA A 376 -68.70 -53.91 38.14
C ALA A 376 -68.77 -54.64 39.49
N LEU A 377 -67.75 -54.48 40.34
CA LEU A 377 -67.72 -55.06 41.69
C LEU A 377 -68.77 -54.44 42.61
N GLN A 378 -69.06 -53.14 42.50
CA GLN A 378 -70.16 -52.50 43.25
C GLN A 378 -71.53 -53.06 42.83
N VAL A 379 -71.75 -53.29 41.54
CA VAL A 379 -72.97 -53.93 41.03
C VAL A 379 -73.09 -55.39 41.50
N GLU A 380 -71.97 -56.12 41.58
CA GLU A 380 -71.98 -57.49 42.11
C GLU A 380 -72.26 -57.53 43.63
N ASP A 381 -71.63 -56.69 44.45
CA ASP A 381 -71.87 -56.70 45.90
C ASP A 381 -73.31 -56.25 46.25
N ALA A 382 -73.86 -55.27 45.53
CA ALA A 382 -75.28 -54.91 45.65
C ALA A 382 -76.23 -56.07 45.26
N SER A 383 -75.85 -56.87 44.26
CA SER A 383 -76.58 -58.10 43.87
C SER A 383 -76.45 -59.21 44.92
N LEU A 384 -75.28 -59.34 45.56
CA LEU A 384 -75.04 -60.26 46.68
C LEU A 384 -75.83 -59.83 47.94
N ASP A 385 -75.94 -58.54 48.23
CA ASP A 385 -76.79 -58.03 49.31
C ASP A 385 -78.28 -58.26 49.04
N GLY A 386 -78.76 -58.05 47.81
CA GLY A 386 -80.11 -58.47 47.40
C GLY A 386 -80.37 -59.95 47.68
N ARG A 387 -79.41 -60.83 47.33
CA ARG A 387 -79.47 -62.27 47.63
C ARG A 387 -79.40 -62.58 49.14
N ARG A 388 -78.57 -61.88 49.92
CA ARG A 388 -78.47 -62.00 51.40
C ARG A 388 -79.81 -61.62 52.05
N GLU A 389 -80.47 -60.56 51.59
CA GLU A 389 -81.81 -60.20 52.04
C GLU A 389 -82.85 -61.27 51.66
N GLU A 390 -82.83 -61.79 50.43
CA GLU A 390 -83.76 -62.84 49.99
C GLU A 390 -83.60 -64.13 50.80
N LEU A 391 -82.37 -64.57 51.05
CA LEU A 391 -82.06 -65.67 51.97
C LEU A 391 -82.59 -65.39 53.39
N THR A 392 -82.47 -64.16 53.87
CA THR A 392 -83.02 -63.74 55.18
C THR A 392 -84.55 -63.76 55.19
N ARG A 393 -85.21 -63.31 54.10
CA ARG A 393 -86.67 -63.39 53.91
C ARG A 393 -87.14 -64.84 53.83
N ALA A 394 -86.44 -65.70 53.09
CA ALA A 394 -86.72 -67.13 52.99
C ALA A 394 -86.55 -67.85 54.34
N THR A 395 -85.47 -67.55 55.07
CA THR A 395 -85.21 -68.10 56.42
C THR A 395 -86.33 -67.72 57.40
N LYS A 396 -86.80 -66.46 57.39
CA LYS A 396 -87.94 -66.02 58.20
C LYS A 396 -89.24 -66.76 57.82
N ARG A 397 -89.51 -66.97 56.53
CA ARG A 397 -90.66 -67.78 56.03
C ARG A 397 -90.56 -69.25 56.45
N MET A 398 -89.37 -69.85 56.40
CA MET A 398 -89.14 -71.20 56.90
C MET A 398 -89.41 -71.28 58.40
N GLN A 399 -88.90 -70.35 59.20
CA GLN A 399 -89.13 -70.30 60.64
C GLN A 399 -90.61 -70.14 61.01
N SER A 400 -91.40 -69.34 60.26
CA SER A 400 -92.86 -69.28 60.46
C SER A 400 -93.53 -70.60 60.08
N LEU A 401 -93.18 -71.21 58.95
CA LEU A 401 -93.72 -72.52 58.54
C LEU A 401 -93.40 -73.63 59.55
N THR A 402 -92.19 -73.66 60.11
CA THR A 402 -91.81 -74.61 61.18
C THR A 402 -92.63 -74.38 62.45
N ARG A 403 -92.91 -73.13 62.83
CA ARG A 403 -93.80 -72.81 63.96
C ARG A 403 -95.24 -73.24 63.67
N ASP A 404 -95.75 -72.94 62.48
CA ASP A 404 -97.12 -73.28 62.07
C ASP A 404 -97.31 -74.80 62.06
N LEU A 405 -96.37 -75.55 61.49
CA LEU A 405 -96.33 -77.02 61.55
C LEU A 405 -96.33 -77.50 63.01
N ALA A 406 -95.43 -77.00 63.86
CA ALA A 406 -95.41 -77.37 65.29
C ALA A 406 -96.71 -77.02 66.03
N THR A 407 -97.47 -75.99 65.63
CA THR A 407 -98.83 -75.75 66.17
C THR A 407 -99.88 -76.71 65.61
N LYS A 408 -99.77 -77.13 64.34
CA LYS A 408 -100.62 -78.17 63.74
C LYS A 408 -100.36 -79.51 64.41
N ASP A 409 -99.11 -79.89 64.63
CA ASP A 409 -98.73 -81.13 65.33
C ASP A 409 -99.27 -81.15 66.76
N ARG A 410 -99.19 -80.02 67.49
CA ARG A 410 -99.83 -79.88 68.81
C ARG A 410 -101.35 -80.00 68.77
N LYS A 411 -102.01 -79.49 67.72
CA LYS A 411 -103.46 -79.62 67.51
C LYS A 411 -103.84 -81.06 67.16
N ILE A 412 -103.11 -81.71 66.26
CA ILE A 412 -103.29 -83.13 65.90
C ILE A 412 -103.10 -84.00 67.15
N GLY A 413 -102.01 -83.81 67.89
CA GLY A 413 -101.75 -84.47 69.16
C GLY A 413 -102.71 -84.08 70.30
N ALA A 414 -103.58 -83.09 70.13
CA ALA A 414 -104.71 -82.81 71.03
C ALA A 414 -105.97 -83.54 70.57
N VAL A 415 -106.30 -83.48 69.27
CA VAL A 415 -107.40 -84.24 68.66
C VAL A 415 -107.22 -85.75 68.83
N GLU A 416 -105.98 -86.25 68.74
CA GLU A 416 -105.65 -87.64 69.07
C GLU A 416 -105.90 -87.99 70.54
N ARG A 417 -105.65 -87.06 71.47
CA ARG A 417 -105.95 -87.28 72.89
C ARG A 417 -107.45 -87.30 73.13
N GLU A 418 -108.20 -86.33 72.59
CA GLU A 418 -109.67 -86.37 72.61
C GLU A 418 -110.22 -87.65 71.96
N ALA A 419 -109.62 -88.13 70.86
CA ALA A 419 -110.05 -89.36 70.19
C ALA A 419 -109.78 -90.61 71.06
N ARG A 420 -108.63 -90.67 71.74
CA ARG A 420 -108.30 -91.73 72.71
C ARG A 420 -109.22 -91.67 73.93
N GLU A 421 -109.53 -90.48 74.45
CA GLU A 421 -110.48 -90.26 75.55
C GLU A 421 -111.90 -90.69 75.14
N ARG A 422 -112.40 -90.24 73.99
CA ARG A 422 -113.67 -90.71 73.40
C ARG A 422 -113.68 -92.23 73.19
N GLN A 423 -112.56 -92.85 72.84
CA GLN A 423 -112.44 -94.31 72.70
C GLN A 423 -112.49 -95.03 74.06
N VAL A 424 -111.93 -94.44 75.12
CA VAL A 424 -112.05 -94.93 76.50
C VAL A 424 -113.48 -94.80 77.00
N ASP A 425 -114.15 -93.67 76.76
CA ASP A 425 -115.55 -93.47 77.11
C ASP A 425 -116.51 -94.37 76.32
N LEU A 426 -116.24 -94.62 75.03
CA LEU A 426 -116.98 -95.61 74.24
C LEU A 426 -116.79 -97.03 74.82
N ARG A 427 -115.57 -97.42 75.20
CA ARG A 427 -115.31 -98.69 75.90
C ARG A 427 -115.99 -98.77 77.27
N ARG A 428 -116.10 -97.65 77.98
CA ARG A 428 -116.85 -97.55 79.25
C ARG A 428 -118.35 -97.74 79.01
N ARG A 429 -118.95 -96.99 78.08
CA ARG A 429 -120.37 -97.13 77.70
C ARG A 429 -120.70 -98.52 77.17
N GLN A 430 -119.80 -99.16 76.41
CA GLN A 430 -119.96 -100.55 75.99
C GLN A 430 -119.97 -101.54 77.17
N ARG A 431 -119.18 -101.30 78.24
CA ARG A 431 -119.25 -102.10 79.47
C ARG A 431 -120.54 -101.85 80.23
N GLU A 432 -120.98 -100.60 80.34
CA GLU A 432 -122.23 -100.19 81.00
C GLU A 432 -123.47 -100.81 80.28
N LEU A 433 -123.49 -100.78 78.94
CA LEU A 433 -124.48 -101.49 78.12
C LEU A 433 -124.40 -103.01 78.27
N ALA A 434 -123.20 -103.60 78.36
CA ALA A 434 -123.02 -105.03 78.60
C ALA A 434 -123.47 -105.48 79.99
N THR A 435 -123.41 -104.60 81.01
CA THR A 435 -124.05 -104.85 82.31
C THR A 435 -125.58 -104.75 82.23
N GLN A 436 -126.11 -103.72 81.55
CA GLN A 436 -127.57 -103.57 81.38
C GLN A 436 -128.19 -104.74 80.58
N GLY A 437 -127.49 -105.26 79.57
CA GLY A 437 -127.92 -106.47 78.85
C GLY A 437 -128.04 -107.70 79.76
N LYS A 438 -127.06 -107.90 80.66
CA LYS A 438 -127.08 -109.01 81.65
C LYS A 438 -128.14 -108.83 82.74
N GLU A 439 -128.59 -107.60 83.00
CA GLU A 439 -129.72 -107.33 83.90
C GLU A 439 -131.08 -107.56 83.20
N LEU A 440 -131.15 -107.36 81.88
CA LEU A 440 -132.35 -107.66 81.08
C LEU A 440 -132.53 -109.17 80.87
N GLU A 441 -131.47 -109.92 80.57
CA GLU A 441 -131.54 -111.41 80.50
C GLU A 441 -132.00 -112.06 81.81
N ARG A 442 -131.77 -111.39 82.95
CA ARG A 442 -132.21 -111.83 84.29
C ARG A 442 -133.66 -111.51 84.63
N LYS A 443 -134.43 -110.88 83.72
CA LYS A 443 -135.85 -110.52 83.91
C LYS A 443 -136.80 -111.22 82.93
N GLN A 444 -136.32 -112.26 82.22
CA GLN A 444 -137.13 -113.12 81.35
C GLN A 444 -136.95 -114.62 81.70
N ARG A 445 -136.71 -114.90 82.98
CA ARG A 445 -136.82 -116.20 83.66
C ARG A 445 -137.51 -115.98 85.00
#